data_AF-A0AAE3M247-F1
#
_entry.id   AF-A0AAE3M247-F1
#
_cell.length_a   1.000
_cell.length_b   1.000
_cell.length_c   1.000
_cell.angle_alpha   90.00
_cell.angle_beta   90.00
_cell.angle_gamma   90.00
#
_symmetry.space_group_name_H-M   'P 1'
#
loop_
_entity.id
_entity.type
_entity.pdbx_description
1 polymer ?
#
loop_
_entity_poly.entity_id
_entity_poly.type
_entity_poly.pdbx_seq_one_letter_code
_entity_poly.pdbx_strand_id
1 'polypeptide(L)' 'MARNKLYDNQVFKSNETHKINYFAHLYGKDENVKRFLKRNCAQGTIENKTHMELFMLIEKELGIPMP' A
#
# COMPACT_ATOMS: atom_id res chain seq x y z
N MET A 1 -10.41 -1.06 -12.44
CA MET A 1 -10.67 0.34 -12.00
C MET A 1 -9.66 1.26 -12.66
N ALA A 2 -10.02 2.50 -13.02
CA ALA A 2 -9.10 3.44 -13.66
C ALA A 2 -7.96 3.82 -12.70
N ARG A 3 -6.73 3.47 -13.07
CA ARG A 3 -5.50 3.79 -12.35
C ARG A 3 -5.26 5.30 -12.42
N ASN A 4 -5.70 6.04 -11.41
CA ASN A 4 -5.49 7.49 -11.34
C ASN A 4 -4.02 7.78 -11.05
N LYS A 5 -3.26 8.07 -12.11
CA LYS A 5 -1.83 8.47 -12.12
C LYS A 5 -1.46 9.56 -11.09
N LEU A 6 -2.43 10.37 -10.67
CA LEU A 6 -2.25 11.43 -9.66
C LEU A 6 -1.93 10.89 -8.25
N TYR A 7 -2.32 9.65 -7.94
CA TYR A 7 -2.08 9.07 -6.62
C TYR A 7 -0.76 8.28 -6.55
N ASP A 8 -0.12 7.91 -7.66
CA ASP A 8 1.14 7.14 -7.64
C ASP A 8 2.29 7.90 -6.95
N ASN A 9 2.31 9.23 -7.10
CA ASN A 9 3.31 10.11 -6.48
C ASN A 9 2.95 10.56 -5.06
N GLN A 10 1.79 10.17 -4.53
CA GLN A 10 1.48 10.48 -3.15
C GLN A 10 2.34 9.63 -2.22
N VAL A 11 2.98 10.31 -1.27
CA VAL A 11 3.62 9.66 -0.13
C VAL A 11 2.56 9.05 0.75
N PHE A 12 2.79 7.78 1.08
CA PHE A 12 1.97 7.03 2.00
C PHE A 12 2.32 7.50 3.42
N LYS A 13 1.39 8.18 4.10
CA LYS A 13 1.58 8.49 5.51
C LYS A 13 0.94 7.40 6.36
N SER A 14 1.75 6.84 7.26
CA SER A 14 1.32 5.87 8.29
C SER A 14 0.07 6.31 9.07
N ASN A 15 -0.12 7.61 9.22
CA ASN A 15 -1.25 8.19 9.96
C ASN A 15 -2.60 8.10 9.21
N GLU A 16 -2.60 7.75 7.92
CA GLU A 16 -3.78 7.67 7.08
C GLU A 16 -4.31 6.23 7.01
N THR A 17 -4.95 5.78 8.09
CA THR A 17 -5.54 4.42 8.17
C THR A 17 -6.54 4.12 7.04
N HIS A 18 -7.20 5.15 6.53
CA HIS A 18 -8.11 5.04 5.39
C HIS A 18 -7.37 4.64 4.09
N LYS A 19 -6.11 5.06 3.91
CA LYS A 19 -5.27 4.63 2.78
C LYS A 19 -4.97 3.14 2.88
N ILE A 20 -4.61 2.61 4.05
CA ILE A 20 -4.41 1.15 4.25
C ILE A 20 -5.63 0.37 3.76
N ASN A 21 -6.82 0.85 4.11
CA ASN A 21 -8.07 0.19 3.72
C ASN A 21 -8.33 0.31 2.20
N TYR A 22 -7.97 1.45 1.60
CA TYR A 22 -8.02 1.66 0.15
C TYR A 22 -7.07 0.73 -0.61
N PHE A 23 -5.82 0.61 -0.18
CA PHE A 23 -4.86 -0.34 -0.74
C PHE A 23 -5.33 -1.78 -0.60
N ALA A 24 -5.76 -2.18 0.60
CA ALA A 24 -6.31 -3.51 0.80
C ALA A 24 -7.52 -3.75 -0.12
N HIS A 25 -8.38 -2.75 -0.33
CA HIS A 25 -9.52 -2.86 -1.23
C HIS A 25 -9.12 -2.96 -2.71
N LEU A 26 -8.10 -2.22 -3.15
CA LEU A 26 -7.53 -2.32 -4.49
C LEU A 26 -7.04 -3.74 -4.79
N TYR A 27 -6.40 -4.37 -3.82
CA TYR A 27 -5.95 -5.76 -3.90
C TYR A 27 -7.05 -6.81 -3.66
N GLY A 28 -8.33 -6.40 -3.57
CA GLY A 28 -9.43 -7.36 -3.39
C GLY A 28 -9.71 -7.74 -1.92
N LYS A 29 -9.48 -6.82 -0.98
CA LYS A 29 -9.59 -7.03 0.48
C LYS A 29 -8.62 -8.08 1.01
N ASP A 30 -7.38 -8.07 0.53
CA ASP A 30 -6.36 -9.00 1.00
C ASP A 30 -5.94 -8.64 2.44
N GLU A 31 -6.31 -9.50 3.39
CA GLU A 31 -6.01 -9.30 4.81
C GLU A 31 -4.50 -9.30 5.06
N ASN A 32 -3.73 -9.97 4.21
CA ASN A 32 -2.27 -10.02 4.27
C ASN A 32 -1.66 -8.67 3.87
N VAL A 33 -2.16 -8.04 2.80
CA VAL A 33 -1.75 -6.67 2.42
C VAL A 33 -2.02 -5.70 3.57
N LYS A 34 -3.17 -5.82 4.22
CA LYS A 34 -3.55 -4.97 5.36
C LYS A 34 -2.62 -5.16 6.57
N ARG A 35 -2.28 -6.40 6.91
CA ARG A 35 -1.33 -6.74 7.99
C ARG A 35 0.09 -6.30 7.64
N PHE A 36 0.52 -6.49 6.40
CA PHE A 36 1.83 -6.07 5.89
C PHE A 36 1.97 -4.55 5.96
N LEU A 37 0.98 -3.81 5.47
CA LEU A 37 0.95 -2.35 5.56
C LEU A 37 0.97 -1.88 7.01
N LYS A 38 0.19 -2.48 7.91
CA LYS A 38 0.24 -2.14 9.34
C LYS A 38 1.60 -2.41 9.99
N ARG A 39 2.25 -3.53 9.66
CA ARG A 39 3.59 -3.85 10.18
C ARG A 39 4.64 -2.86 9.70
N ASN A 40 4.67 -2.59 8.40
CA ASN A 40 5.63 -1.64 7.82
C ASN A 40 5.36 -0.21 8.27
N CYS A 41 4.08 0.14 8.48
CA CYS A 41 3.63 1.39 9.07
C CYS A 41 4.19 1.55 10.50
N ALA A 42 4.06 0.50 11.33
CA ALA A 42 4.59 0.48 12.69
C ALA A 42 6.13 0.50 12.75
N GLN A 43 6.81 -0.02 11.72
CA GLN A 43 8.25 0.06 11.57
C GLN A 43 8.74 1.41 11.01
N GLY A 44 7.85 2.28 10.53
CA GLY A 44 8.21 3.55 9.87
C GLY A 44 8.78 3.38 8.46
N THR A 45 8.88 2.14 7.94
CA THR A 45 9.54 1.82 6.65
C THR A 45 8.78 2.38 5.44
N ILE A 46 7.47 2.60 5.58
CA ILE A 46 6.59 3.09 4.50
C ILE A 46 6.15 4.54 4.67
N GLU A 47 6.56 5.21 5.75
CA GLU A 47 6.05 6.54 6.13
C GLU A 47 6.45 7.68 5.17
N ASN A 48 7.48 7.43 4.34
CA ASN A 48 7.93 8.32 3.27
C ASN A 48 7.96 7.62 1.89
N LYS A 49 7.36 6.44 1.76
CA LYS A 49 7.36 5.71 0.48
C LYS A 49 6.22 6.18 -0.39
N THR A 50 6.50 6.26 -1.69
CA THR A 50 5.45 6.49 -2.69
C THR A 50 4.52 5.29 -2.80
N HIS A 51 3.31 5.51 -3.31
CA HIS A 51 2.39 4.42 -3.59
C HIS A 51 3.02 3.36 -4.52
N MET A 52 3.83 3.76 -5.51
CA MET A 52 4.60 2.84 -6.35
C MET A 52 5.55 1.94 -5.57
N GLU A 53 6.38 2.53 -4.69
CA GLU A 53 7.30 1.75 -3.87
C GLU A 53 6.56 0.80 -2.92
N LEU A 54 5.41 1.24 -2.40
CA LEU A 54 4.54 0.44 -1.54
C LEU A 54 4.05 -0.80 -2.28
N PHE A 55 3.54 -0.60 -3.50
CA PHE A 55 3.06 -1.67 -4.36
C PHE A 55 4.17 -2.62 -4.79
N MET A 56 5.37 -2.12 -5.13
CA MET A 56 6.54 -2.95 -5.42
C MET A 56 6.96 -3.79 -4.21
N LEU A 57 6.91 -3.22 -3.00
CA LEU A 57 7.17 -3.96 -1.76
C LEU A 57 6.14 -5.06 -1.52
N ILE A 58 4.86 -4.75 -1.71
CA ILE A 58 3.76 -5.71 -1.58
C ILE A 58 3.94 -6.83 -2.61
N GLU A 59 4.20 -6.52 -3.87
CA GLU A 59 4.43 -7.51 -4.92
C GLU A 59 5.65 -8.38 -4.62
N LYS A 60 6.73 -7.80 -4.08
CA LYS A 60 7.95 -8.52 -3.75
C LYS A 60 7.80 -9.44 -2.52
N GLU A 61 7.08 -9.01 -1.49
CA GLU A 61 6.86 -9.81 -0.26
C GLU A 61 5.71 -10.80 -0.39
N LEU A 62 4.59 -10.37 -0.98
CA LEU A 62 3.36 -11.17 -1.04
C LEU A 62 3.16 -11.85 -2.40
N GLY A 63 3.91 -11.47 -3.44
CA GLY A 63 3.75 -12.03 -4.79
C GLY A 63 2.43 -11.63 -5.47
N ILE A 64 1.72 -10.62 -4.94
CA ILE A 64 0.41 -10.21 -5.44
C ILE A 64 0.61 -9.16 -6.53
N PRO A 65 0.13 -9.40 -7.77
CA PRO A 65 0.28 -8.46 -8.86
C PRO A 65 -0.47 -7.16 -8.56
N MET A 66 0.12 -6.02 -8.92
CA MET A 66 -0.54 -4.72 -8.86
C MET A 66 -1.93 -4.75 -9.54
N PRO A 67 -2.98 -4.18 -8.91
CA PRO A 67 -4.30 -4.03 -9.49
C PRO A 67 -4.42 -2.89 -10.53
#